data_AF-I7J9D2-F1
#
_entry.id   AF-I7J9D2-F1
#
_cell.length_a   1.000
_cell.length_b   1.000
_cell.length_c   1.000
_cell.angle_alpha   90.00
_cell.angle_beta   90.00
_cell.angle_gamma   90.00
#
_symmetry.space_group_name_H-M   'P 1'
#
loop_
_entity.id
_entity.type
_entity.pdbx_description
1 polymer ?
#
loop_
_entity_poly.entity_id
_entity_poly.type
_entity_poly.pdbx_seq_one_letter_code
_entity_poly.pdbx_strand_id
1 'polypeptide(L)'
;MREFRRATAALERGPSVETLVVEAATWRIRDIVVQAVASAGRDPTATMKALGVVKTRYEQECSRRLARLEDREVLGLHRRRTDYPDIYQGLNTIEDPDDIEVVLDAHDLALLLPGLVLWTGDGAHIMRNREQVLDLTGLYDLRFLGDVQE
;
A
#
# COMPACT_ATOMS: atom_id res chain seq x y z
N MET A 1 0.59 12.69 -6.58
CA MET A 1 0.25 13.71 -7.60
C MET A 1 0.32 15.16 -7.14
N ARG A 2 -0.40 15.55 -6.07
CA ARG A 2 -0.33 16.93 -5.54
C ARG A 2 1.08 17.31 -5.09
N GLU A 3 1.79 16.41 -4.43
CA GLU A 3 3.15 16.67 -3.92
C GLU A 3 4.19 16.77 -5.05
N PHE A 4 4.12 15.96 -6.11
CA PHE A 4 4.97 16.14 -7.29
C PHE A 4 4.73 17.49 -7.97
N ARG A 5 3.47 17.89 -8.17
CA ARG A 5 3.14 19.22 -8.72
C ARG A 5 3.65 20.35 -7.81
N ARG A 6 3.54 20.16 -6.49
CA ARG A 6 4.07 21.10 -5.50
C ARG A 6 5.60 21.20 -5.56
N ALA A 7 6.30 20.08 -5.75
CA ALA A 7 7.76 20.03 -5.91
C ALA A 7 8.22 20.77 -7.18
N THR A 8 7.57 20.50 -8.32
CA THR A 8 7.85 21.20 -9.59
C THR A 8 7.59 22.69 -9.47
N ALA A 9 6.43 23.08 -8.95
CA ALA A 9 6.07 24.49 -8.76
C ALA A 9 6.98 25.19 -7.74
N ALA A 10 7.54 24.46 -6.77
CA ALA A 10 8.56 25.01 -5.88
C ALA A 10 9.80 25.34 -6.69
N LEU A 11 10.38 24.39 -7.45
CA LEU A 11 11.59 24.63 -8.26
C LEU A 11 11.41 25.71 -9.34
N GLU A 12 10.23 25.83 -9.95
CA GLU A 12 9.92 26.88 -10.93
C GLU A 12 9.93 28.29 -10.35
N ARG A 13 9.67 28.45 -9.04
CA ARG A 13 9.70 29.74 -8.33
C ARG A 13 11.12 30.24 -8.02
N GLY A 14 12.16 29.49 -8.41
CA GLY A 14 13.57 29.81 -8.15
C GLY A 14 14.15 29.54 -6.74
N PRO A 15 13.52 28.82 -5.79
CA PRO A 15 14.18 28.43 -4.56
C PRO A 15 15.25 27.35 -4.81
N SER A 16 16.20 27.26 -3.89
CA SER A 16 17.23 26.21 -3.91
C SER A 16 16.63 24.83 -3.67
N VAL A 17 17.32 23.78 -4.11
CA VAL A 17 16.95 22.38 -3.83
C VAL A 17 16.92 22.08 -2.32
N GLU A 18 17.67 22.83 -1.50
CA GLU A 18 17.64 22.69 -0.03
C GLU A 18 16.30 23.11 0.55
N THR A 19 15.73 24.22 0.06
CA THR A 19 14.39 24.66 0.46
C THR A 19 13.35 23.61 0.09
N LEU A 20 13.47 22.99 -1.09
CA LEU A 20 12.57 21.90 -1.49
C LEU A 20 12.66 20.71 -0.53
N VAL A 21 13.87 20.29 -0.13
CA VAL A 21 14.06 19.16 0.81
C VAL A 21 13.44 19.48 2.18
N VAL A 22 13.65 20.69 2.68
CA VAL A 22 13.05 21.14 3.95
C VAL A 22 11.52 21.14 3.87
N GLU A 23 10.94 21.69 2.80
CA GLU A 23 9.49 21.67 2.62
C GLU A 23 8.93 20.25 2.50
N ALA A 24 9.66 19.36 1.83
CA ALA A 24 9.26 17.98 1.59
C ALA A 24 9.40 17.07 2.82
N ALA A 25 9.98 17.54 3.92
CA ALA A 25 10.23 16.74 5.12
C ALA A 25 8.98 16.07 5.70
N THR A 26 7.80 16.67 5.51
CA THR A 26 6.51 16.15 5.98
C THR A 26 5.67 15.51 4.88
N TRP A 27 6.19 15.42 3.65
CA TRP A 27 5.45 14.90 2.51
C TRP A 27 5.61 13.39 2.44
N ARG A 28 4.59 12.71 1.88
CA ARG A 28 4.64 11.25 1.68
C ARG A 28 5.72 10.84 0.68
N ILE A 29 6.11 11.75 -0.22
CA ILE A 29 7.16 11.52 -1.22
C ILE A 29 8.54 12.05 -0.79
N ARG A 30 8.77 12.32 0.50
CA ARG A 30 10.04 12.86 1.02
C ARG A 30 11.26 12.13 0.45
N ASP A 31 11.29 10.81 0.56
CA ASP A 31 12.47 10.03 0.19
C ASP A 31 12.70 10.04 -1.33
N ILE A 32 11.61 10.07 -2.11
CA ILE A 32 11.66 10.27 -3.56
C ILE A 32 12.27 11.64 -3.90
N VAL A 33 11.87 12.70 -3.18
CA VAL A 33 12.41 14.05 -3.39
C VAL A 33 13.91 14.10 -3.05
N VAL A 34 14.30 13.53 -1.91
CA VAL A 34 15.71 13.47 -1.49
C VAL A 34 16.56 12.69 -2.49
N GLN A 35 16.07 11.54 -2.97
CA GLN A 35 16.77 10.73 -3.95
C GLN A 35 16.88 11.44 -5.32
N ALA A 36 15.83 12.13 -5.76
CA ALA A 36 15.85 12.92 -6.99
C ALA A 36 16.88 14.07 -6.90
N VAL A 37 16.96 14.78 -5.78
CA VAL A 37 17.96 15.82 -5.53
C VAL A 37 19.38 15.25 -5.53
N ALA A 38 19.60 14.12 -4.86
CA ALA A 38 20.90 13.46 -4.80
C ALA A 38 21.37 12.99 -6.19
N SER A 39 20.50 12.31 -6.94
CA SER A 39 20.80 11.81 -8.29
C SER A 39 21.02 12.92 -9.32
N ALA A 40 20.41 14.09 -9.11
CA ALA A 40 20.58 15.27 -9.94
C ALA A 40 21.80 16.13 -9.54
N GLY A 41 22.62 15.68 -8.58
CA GLY A 41 23.79 16.44 -8.12
C GLY A 41 23.44 17.79 -7.50
N ARG A 42 22.24 17.91 -6.89
CA ARG A 42 21.69 19.15 -6.33
C ARG A 42 21.46 20.28 -7.35
N ASP A 43 21.49 20.01 -8.65
CA ASP A 43 21.14 20.99 -9.67
C ASP A 43 19.60 21.15 -9.78
N PRO A 44 19.04 22.37 -9.68
CA PRO A 44 17.60 22.59 -9.72
C PRO A 44 16.93 22.11 -11.01
N THR A 45 17.56 22.35 -12.18
CA THR A 45 16.99 21.98 -13.48
C THR A 45 17.00 20.46 -13.68
N ALA A 46 18.11 19.81 -13.33
CA ALA A 46 18.24 18.35 -13.36
C ALA A 46 17.31 17.69 -12.34
N THR A 47 17.14 18.28 -11.14
CA THR A 47 16.19 17.79 -10.12
C THR A 47 14.76 17.86 -10.65
N MET A 48 14.38 18.97 -11.29
CA MET A 48 13.06 19.13 -11.89
C MET A 48 12.81 18.08 -12.98
N LYS A 49 13.81 17.80 -13.83
CA LYS A 49 13.75 16.75 -14.85
C LYS A 49 13.62 15.36 -14.22
N ALA A 50 14.40 15.07 -13.19
CA ALA A 50 14.36 13.79 -12.48
C ALA A 50 12.99 13.54 -11.83
N LEU A 51 12.46 14.54 -11.13
CA LEU A 51 11.11 14.48 -10.55
C LEU A 51 10.03 14.29 -11.62
N GLY A 52 10.18 14.91 -12.79
CA GLY A 52 9.29 14.70 -13.93
C GLY A 52 9.28 13.25 -14.41
N VAL A 53 10.46 12.65 -14.58
CA VAL A 53 10.60 11.24 -14.98
C VAL A 53 9.99 10.30 -13.93
N VAL A 54 10.29 10.53 -12.64
CA VAL A 54 9.74 9.71 -11.55
C VAL A 54 8.21 9.82 -11.49
N LYS A 55 7.66 11.03 -11.61
CA LYS A 55 6.21 11.25 -11.68
C LYS A 55 5.58 10.45 -12.82
N THR A 56 6.13 10.53 -14.03
CA THR A 56 5.58 9.80 -15.19
C THR A 56 5.62 8.29 -14.97
N ARG A 57 6.73 7.74 -14.45
CA ARG A 57 6.82 6.31 -14.13
C ARG A 57 5.80 5.90 -13.07
N TYR A 58 5.66 6.69 -12.02
CA TYR A 58 4.67 6.45 -10.97
C TYR A 58 3.24 6.44 -11.53
N GLU A 59 2.89 7.40 -12.39
CA GLU A 59 1.58 7.45 -13.05
C GLU A 59 1.33 6.24 -13.94
N GLN A 60 2.32 5.85 -14.76
CA GLN A 60 2.23 4.66 -15.61
C GLN A 60 2.00 3.39 -14.78
N GLU A 61 2.72 3.24 -13.68
CA GLU A 61 2.57 2.11 -12.77
C GLU A 61 1.21 2.10 -12.09
N CYS A 62 0.71 3.26 -11.64
CA CYS A 62 -0.65 3.38 -11.13
C CYS A 62 -1.69 2.98 -12.18
N SER A 63 -1.56 3.46 -13.41
CA SER A 63 -2.46 3.09 -14.51
C SER A 63 -2.40 1.59 -14.80
N ARG A 64 -1.22 0.99 -14.81
CA ARG A 64 -1.02 -0.45 -15.02
C ARG A 64 -1.68 -1.28 -13.91
N ARG A 65 -1.51 -0.87 -12.64
CA ARG A 65 -2.14 -1.52 -11.48
C ARG A 65 -3.66 -1.37 -11.52
N LEU A 66 -4.18 -0.17 -11.85
CA LEU A 66 -5.61 0.06 -11.99
C LEU A 66 -6.23 -0.81 -13.09
N ALA A 67 -5.62 -0.86 -14.27
CA ALA A 67 -6.09 -1.70 -15.37
C ALA A 67 -6.16 -3.19 -14.96
N ARG A 68 -5.22 -3.65 -14.12
CA ARG A 68 -5.25 -5.01 -13.58
C ARG A 68 -6.35 -5.23 -12.54
N LEU A 69 -6.74 -4.20 -11.79
CA LEU A 69 -7.88 -4.27 -10.88
C LEU A 69 -9.23 -4.22 -11.63
N GLU A 70 -9.26 -3.60 -12.81
CA GLU A 70 -10.46 -3.58 -13.68
C GLU A 70 -10.65 -4.89 -14.46
N ASP A 71 -9.61 -5.72 -14.54
CA ASP A 71 -9.65 -7.05 -15.15
C ASP A 71 -10.39 -8.05 -14.24
N ARG A 72 -11.58 -8.48 -14.68
CA ARG A 72 -12.43 -9.44 -13.94
C ARG A 72 -11.88 -10.86 -13.91
N GLU A 73 -10.94 -11.21 -14.79
CA GLU A 73 -10.24 -12.50 -14.72
C GLU A 73 -9.22 -12.50 -13.57
N VAL A 74 -8.78 -11.32 -13.13
CA VAL A 74 -7.81 -11.15 -12.04
C VAL A 74 -8.49 -10.76 -10.73
N LEU A 75 -9.57 -9.96 -10.78
CA LEU A 75 -10.30 -9.50 -9.61
C LEU A 75 -11.68 -10.18 -9.50
N GLY A 76 -11.82 -11.02 -8.48
CA GLY A 76 -13.11 -11.56 -8.04
C GLY A 76 -13.69 -10.77 -6.86
N LEU A 77 -15.00 -10.56 -6.85
CA LEU A 77 -15.71 -10.04 -5.68
C LEU A 77 -16.32 -11.21 -4.91
N HIS A 78 -15.92 -11.35 -3.65
CA HIS A 78 -16.51 -12.28 -2.72
C HIS A 78 -17.49 -11.55 -1.80
N ARG A 79 -18.64 -12.16 -1.55
CA ARG A 79 -19.59 -11.69 -0.53
C ARG A 79 -19.78 -12.83 0.44
N ARG A 80 -19.28 -12.63 1.66
CA ARG A 80 -19.43 -13.55 2.78
C ARG A 80 -20.90 -13.90 3.00
N ARG A 81 -21.17 -15.17 3.29
CA ARG A 81 -22.53 -15.71 3.45
C ARG A 81 -22.88 -16.04 4.89
N THR A 82 -21.88 -16.25 5.73
CA THR A 82 -22.04 -16.62 7.13
C THR A 82 -21.39 -15.58 8.04
N ASP A 83 -21.95 -15.38 9.22
CA ASP A 83 -21.54 -14.35 10.18
C ASP A 83 -20.37 -14.77 11.10
N TYR A 84 -20.17 -16.07 11.31
CA TYR A 84 -19.06 -16.66 12.08
C TYR A 84 -18.83 -16.03 13.48
N PRO A 85 -19.85 -15.98 14.36
CA PRO A 85 -19.75 -15.31 15.65
C PRO A 85 -18.65 -15.89 16.54
N ASP A 86 -18.40 -17.20 16.47
CA ASP A 86 -17.37 -17.87 17.27
C ASP A 86 -15.95 -17.45 16.84
N ILE A 87 -15.71 -17.32 15.53
CA ILE A 87 -14.43 -16.83 14.99
C ILE A 87 -14.28 -15.35 15.32
N TYR A 88 -15.33 -14.56 15.13
CA TYR A 88 -15.34 -13.13 15.48
C TYR A 88 -14.93 -12.92 16.95
N GLN A 89 -15.56 -13.65 17.87
CA GLN A 89 -15.23 -13.58 19.28
C GLN A 89 -13.81 -14.08 19.58
N GLY A 90 -13.36 -15.12 18.87
CA GLY A 90 -12.01 -15.65 18.97
C GLY A 90 -10.92 -14.67 18.51
N LEU A 91 -11.26 -13.67 17.69
CA LEU A 91 -10.35 -12.65 17.16
C LEU A 91 -10.37 -11.32 17.94
N ASN A 92 -10.90 -11.31 19.17
CA ASN A 92 -11.03 -10.11 20.00
C ASN A 92 -9.72 -9.38 20.38
N THR A 93 -8.57 -9.93 20.04
CA THR A 93 -7.23 -9.30 20.17
C THR A 93 -6.91 -8.33 19.04
N ILE A 94 -7.67 -8.40 17.94
CA ILE A 94 -7.69 -7.39 16.88
C ILE A 94 -8.60 -6.26 17.38
N GLU A 95 -8.02 -5.10 17.64
CA GLU A 95 -8.73 -3.97 18.26
C GLU A 95 -9.74 -3.30 17.32
N ASP A 96 -9.47 -3.34 16.02
CA ASP A 96 -10.35 -2.77 15.00
C ASP A 96 -11.36 -3.81 14.50
N PRO A 97 -12.67 -3.62 14.73
CA PRO A 97 -13.71 -4.50 14.22
C PRO A 97 -13.69 -4.67 12.70
N ASP A 98 -13.31 -3.63 11.95
CA ASP A 98 -13.29 -3.68 10.49
C ASP A 98 -12.19 -4.64 9.98
N ASP A 99 -11.08 -4.76 10.71
CA ASP A 99 -10.01 -5.71 10.39
C ASP A 99 -10.45 -7.17 10.66
N ILE A 100 -11.28 -7.40 11.69
CA ILE A 100 -11.90 -8.71 11.93
C ILE A 100 -12.82 -9.09 10.76
N GLU A 101 -13.62 -8.14 10.27
CA GLU A 101 -14.52 -8.37 9.13
C GLU A 101 -13.75 -8.80 7.86
N VAL A 102 -12.59 -8.20 7.60
CA VAL A 102 -11.71 -8.61 6.49
C VAL A 102 -11.23 -10.05 6.66
N VAL A 103 -10.85 -10.45 7.88
CA VAL A 103 -10.42 -11.83 8.17
C VAL A 103 -11.57 -12.81 7.98
N LEU A 104 -12.80 -12.46 8.39
CA LEU A 104 -13.98 -13.31 8.20
C LEU A 104 -14.37 -13.47 6.73
N ASP A 105 -14.28 -12.40 5.94
CA ASP A 105 -14.51 -12.48 4.48
C ASP A 105 -13.49 -13.39 3.81
N ALA A 106 -12.22 -13.30 4.23
CA ALA A 106 -11.16 -14.18 3.74
C ALA A 106 -11.37 -15.63 4.19
N HIS A 107 -11.86 -15.86 5.41
CA HIS A 107 -12.22 -17.18 5.91
C HIS A 107 -13.32 -17.84 5.05
N ASP A 108 -14.44 -17.16 4.81
CA ASP A 108 -15.56 -17.68 4.00
C ASP A 108 -15.08 -18.06 2.60
N LEU A 109 -14.24 -17.21 2.00
CA LEU A 109 -13.61 -17.50 0.72
C LEU A 109 -12.65 -18.71 0.78
N ALA A 110 -11.89 -18.88 1.87
CA ALA A 110 -10.96 -19.99 2.04
C ALA A 110 -11.67 -21.35 2.11
N LEU A 111 -12.91 -21.38 2.62
CA LEU A 111 -13.74 -22.60 2.60
C LEU A 111 -14.09 -23.06 1.17
N LEU A 112 -14.12 -22.12 0.21
CA LEU A 112 -14.39 -22.40 -1.20
C LEU A 112 -13.11 -22.64 -1.99
N LEU A 113 -11.99 -22.07 -1.56
CA LEU A 113 -10.70 -22.08 -2.25
C LEU A 113 -9.59 -22.61 -1.32
N PRO A 114 -9.34 -23.93 -1.32
CA PRO A 114 -8.27 -24.52 -0.54
C PRO A 114 -6.91 -23.91 -0.93
N GLY A 115 -6.10 -23.56 0.07
CA GLY A 115 -4.80 -22.92 -0.17
C GLY A 115 -4.85 -21.39 -0.25
N LEU A 116 -5.97 -20.75 0.09
CA LEU A 116 -6.07 -19.30 0.07
C LEU A 116 -5.05 -18.63 1.00
N VAL A 117 -4.28 -17.69 0.45
CA VAL A 117 -3.33 -16.85 1.19
C VAL A 117 -3.86 -15.43 1.25
N LEU A 118 -4.03 -14.90 2.46
CA LEU A 118 -4.40 -13.50 2.67
C LEU A 118 -3.15 -12.62 2.63
N TRP A 119 -3.11 -11.66 1.72
CA TRP A 119 -2.10 -10.60 1.70
C TRP A 119 -2.69 -9.32 2.27
N THR A 120 -2.09 -8.79 3.34
CA THR A 120 -2.57 -7.58 4.01
C THR A 120 -1.48 -6.52 4.13
N GLY A 121 -1.89 -5.25 4.04
CA GLY A 121 -1.06 -4.10 4.37
C GLY A 121 -1.17 -3.69 5.85
N ASP A 122 -2.04 -4.35 6.62
CA ASP A 122 -2.19 -4.09 8.04
C ASP A 122 -1.18 -4.89 8.86
N GLY A 123 -0.09 -4.22 9.20
CA GLY A 123 0.94 -4.72 10.11
C GLY A 123 0.54 -4.67 11.58
N ALA A 124 -0.40 -3.80 11.94
CA ALA A 124 -0.66 -3.41 13.32
C ALA A 124 -1.68 -4.33 14.01
N HIS A 125 -2.71 -4.78 13.30
CA HIS A 125 -3.76 -5.60 13.89
C HIS A 125 -3.78 -7.02 13.31
N ILE A 126 -3.94 -7.19 12.00
CA ILE A 126 -4.05 -8.51 11.36
C ILE A 126 -2.72 -9.26 11.43
N MET A 127 -1.62 -8.70 10.90
CA MET A 127 -0.32 -9.40 10.90
C MET A 127 0.24 -9.63 12.30
N ARG A 128 0.00 -8.69 13.23
CA ARG A 128 0.44 -8.84 14.63
C ARG A 128 -0.19 -10.07 15.29
N ASN A 129 -1.43 -10.39 14.93
CA ASN A 129 -2.18 -11.52 15.45
C ASN A 129 -2.17 -12.74 14.49
N ARG A 130 -1.15 -12.85 13.64
CA ARG A 130 -1.08 -13.86 12.56
C ARG A 130 -1.36 -15.30 13.00
N GLU A 131 -0.74 -15.75 14.09
CA GLU A 131 -0.90 -17.14 14.55
C GLU A 131 -2.36 -17.44 14.92
N GLN A 132 -2.97 -16.56 15.71
CA GLN A 132 -4.37 -16.68 16.11
C GLN A 132 -5.32 -16.62 14.90
N VAL A 133 -5.05 -15.76 13.91
CA VAL A 133 -5.83 -15.71 12.67
C VAL A 133 -5.75 -17.04 11.94
N LEU A 134 -4.57 -17.64 11.81
CA LEU A 134 -4.40 -18.92 11.11
C LEU A 134 -5.03 -20.09 11.87
N ASP A 135 -4.95 -20.09 13.20
CA ASP A 135 -5.51 -21.16 14.03
C ASP A 135 -7.06 -21.17 14.01
N LEU A 136 -7.69 -20.00 13.88
CA LEU A 136 -9.14 -19.84 13.92
C LEU A 136 -9.80 -19.83 12.54
N THR A 137 -9.04 -19.80 11.45
CA THR A 137 -9.59 -19.65 10.10
C THR A 137 -9.19 -20.79 9.15
N GLY A 138 -9.85 -20.87 7.99
CA GLY A 138 -9.48 -21.82 6.93
C GLY A 138 -8.34 -21.32 6.04
N LEU A 139 -7.69 -20.20 6.39
CA LEU A 139 -6.61 -19.63 5.60
C LEU A 139 -5.39 -20.55 5.62
N TYR A 140 -4.73 -20.69 4.47
CA TYR A 140 -3.50 -21.46 4.36
C TYR A 140 -2.30 -20.67 4.89
N ASP A 141 -2.25 -19.37 4.61
CA ASP A 141 -1.17 -18.48 5.03
C ASP A 141 -1.66 -17.03 5.08
N LEU A 142 -0.94 -16.20 5.84
CA LEU A 142 -1.13 -14.77 5.99
C LEU A 142 0.20 -14.06 5.78
N ARG A 143 0.22 -13.10 4.85
CA ARG A 143 1.44 -12.41 4.40
C ARG A 143 1.30 -10.90 4.44
N PHE A 144 2.39 -10.23 4.77
CA PHE A 144 2.46 -8.78 4.80
C PHE A 144 2.91 -8.23 3.44
N LEU A 145 2.20 -7.23 2.92
CA LEU A 145 2.57 -6.57 1.66
C LEU A 145 3.94 -5.87 1.74
N GLY A 146 4.38 -5.45 2.93
CA GLY A 146 5.69 -4.81 3.12
C GLY A 146 6.88 -5.77 3.05
N ASP A 147 6.66 -7.08 3.09
CA ASP A 147 7.74 -8.08 2.96
C ASP A 147 8.07 -8.41 1.50
N VAL A 148 7.27 -7.92 0.54
CA VAL A 148 7.53 -8.10 -0.88
C VAL A 148 8.70 -7.21 -1.29
N GLN A 149 9.88 -7.81 -1.43
CA GLN A 149 11.01 -7.19 -2.12
C GLN A 149 10.78 -7.34 -3.63
N GLU A 150 10.61 -6.23 -4.34
CA GLU A 150 10.62 -6.16 -5.82
C GLU A 150 12.02 -6.39 -6.39
#